data_AF-D2S9F0-F1
#
_entry.id   AF-D2S9F0-F1
#
_cell.length_a   1.000
_cell.length_b   1.000
_cell.length_c   1.000
_cell.angle_alpha   90.00
_cell.angle_beta   90.00
_cell.angle_gamma   90.00
#
_symmetry.space_group_name_H-M   'P 1'
#
loop_
_entity.id
_entity.type
_entity.pdbx_description
1 polymer ?
#
loop_
_entity_poly.entity_id
_entity_poly.type
_entity_poly.pdbx_seq_one_letter_code
_entity_poly.pdbx_strand_id
1 'polypeptide(L)' 'MFEDQTVDLLPARTTLQAGAGGAGGAGGRGGDAVAASVAAIFVQGNVSDSTLTVESGPAEATGGDGGAGGAGGAGGDD' A
#
# COMPACT_ATOMS: atom_id res chain seq x y z
N MET A 1 -8.11 -41.15 58.58
CA MET A 1 -8.81 -41.54 57.34
C MET A 1 -9.34 -40.26 56.76
N PHE A 2 -8.92 -39.88 55.56
CA PHE A 2 -9.41 -38.68 54.88
C PHE A 2 -10.29 -39.19 53.74
N GLU A 3 -11.58 -38.83 53.74
CA GLU A 3 -12.47 -39.09 52.62
C GLU A 3 -11.94 -38.39 51.37
N ASP A 4 -11.74 -39.16 50.31
CA ASP A 4 -11.36 -38.65 49.01
C ASP A 4 -12.59 -37.92 48.44
N GLN A 5 -12.55 -36.59 48.48
CA GLN A 5 -13.63 -35.75 47.96
C GLN A 5 -13.39 -35.52 46.46
N THR A 6 -14.14 -36.23 45.62
CA THR A 6 -14.12 -35.99 44.17
C THR A 6 -14.89 -34.70 43.89
N VAL A 7 -14.19 -33.65 43.45
CA VAL A 7 -14.79 -32.41 42.97
C VAL A 7 -14.95 -32.52 41.46
N ASP A 8 -16.19 -32.45 40.97
CA ASP A 8 -16.47 -32.42 39.53
C ASP A 8 -16.17 -31.02 38.98
N LEU A 9 -15.17 -30.93 38.12
CA LEU A 9 -14.74 -29.67 37.53
C LEU A 9 -15.58 -29.40 36.28
N LEU A 10 -16.45 -28.39 36.37
CA LEU A 10 -17.10 -27.85 35.19
C LEU A 10 -16.04 -27.38 34.17
N PRO A 11 -16.28 -27.53 32.86
CA PRO A 11 -15.39 -27.05 31.83
C PRO A 11 -15.04 -25.56 32.02
N ALA A 12 -13.80 -25.19 31.71
CA ALA A 12 -13.37 -23.80 31.77
C ALA A 12 -14.28 -22.92 30.90
N ARG A 13 -14.82 -21.85 31.48
CA ARG A 13 -15.70 -20.91 30.76
C ARG A 13 -14.90 -20.21 29.67
N THR A 14 -15.29 -20.39 28.40
CA THR A 14 -14.80 -19.54 27.31
C THR A 14 -15.46 -18.16 27.44
N THR A 15 -14.66 -17.11 27.56
CA THR A 15 -15.16 -15.73 27.51
C THR A 15 -15.09 -15.22 26.06
N LEU A 16 -16.23 -14.80 25.50
CA LEU A 16 -16.29 -14.04 24.25
C LEU A 16 -16.14 -12.56 24.61
N GLN A 17 -15.11 -11.90 24.09
CA GLN A 17 -15.01 -10.44 24.14
C GLN A 17 -15.99 -9.89 23.10
N ALA A 18 -17.09 -9.29 23.56
CA ALA A 18 -17.92 -8.45 22.69
C ALA A 18 -17.29 -7.04 22.66
N GLY A 19 -17.65 -6.24 21.67
CA GLY A 19 -17.13 -4.89 21.49
C GLY A 19 -17.06 -4.51 20.02
N ALA A 20 -17.25 -3.23 19.71
CA ALA A 20 -17.07 -2.72 18.35
C ALA A 20 -15.58 -2.71 18.01
N GLY A 21 -15.17 -3.49 17.01
CA GLY A 21 -13.80 -3.51 16.52
C GLY A 21 -13.29 -2.11 16.13
N GLY A 22 -12.03 -1.83 16.44
CA GLY A 22 -11.40 -0.57 16.03
C GLY A 22 -11.31 -0.48 14.51
N ALA A 23 -11.49 0.73 13.96
CA ALA A 23 -11.31 0.95 12.52
C ALA A 23 -9.87 0.63 12.10
N GLY A 24 -9.72 -0.05 10.96
CA GLY A 24 -8.41 -0.30 10.35
C GLY A 24 -7.73 1.00 9.92
N GLY A 25 -6.40 0.95 9.80
CA GLY A 25 -5.60 2.08 9.37
C GLY A 25 -5.78 2.38 7.88
N ALA A 26 -5.74 3.66 7.50
CA ALA A 26 -5.72 4.06 6.10
C ALA A 26 -4.45 3.53 5.40
N GLY A 27 -4.59 3.09 4.15
CA GLY A 27 -3.46 2.70 3.31
C GLY A 27 -2.52 3.86 2.96
N GLY A 28 -1.31 3.52 2.52
CA GLY A 28 -0.33 4.50 2.07
C GLY A 28 -0.64 5.01 0.66
N ARG A 29 -0.26 6.26 0.38
CA ARG A 29 -0.31 6.80 -1.00
C ARG A 29 0.65 6.03 -1.91
N GLY A 30 0.23 5.79 -3.15
CA GLY A 30 1.11 5.31 -4.21
C GLY A 30 2.18 6.34 -4.55
N GLY A 31 3.22 5.90 -5.26
CA GLY A 31 4.33 6.75 -5.69
C GLY A 31 4.01 7.53 -6.96
N ASP A 32 4.42 8.80 -7.01
CA ASP A 32 4.28 9.64 -8.20
C ASP A 32 5.16 9.13 -9.36
N ALA A 33 4.66 9.31 -10.59
CA ALA A 33 5.37 8.93 -11.81
C ALA A 33 5.43 10.11 -12.79
N VAL A 34 6.64 10.43 -13.25
CA VAL A 34 6.87 11.48 -14.26
C VAL A 34 7.85 10.94 -15.30
N ALA A 35 7.45 11.01 -16.57
CA ALA A 35 8.36 10.78 -17.70
C ALA A 35 8.23 11.93 -18.69
N ALA A 36 9.36 12.32 -19.27
CA ALA A 36 9.43 13.36 -20.29
C ALA A 36 10.38 12.92 -21.41
N SER A 37 9.94 13.09 -22.65
CA SER A 37 10.78 12.97 -23.84
C SER A 37 11.03 14.40 -24.34
N VAL A 38 12.25 14.90 -24.15
CA VAL A 38 12.58 16.31 -24.41
C VAL A 38 13.75 16.37 -25.37
N ALA A 39 13.59 17.14 -26.45
CA ALA A 39 14.64 17.47 -27.40
C ALA A 39 14.75 18.98 -27.54
N ALA A 40 15.98 19.50 -27.51
CA ALA A 40 16.30 20.88 -27.82
C ALA A 40 17.24 20.90 -29.03
N ILE A 41 16.82 21.58 -30.10
CA ILE A 41 17.54 21.60 -31.37
C ILE A 41 17.90 23.05 -31.68
N PHE A 42 19.20 23.31 -31.80
CA PHE A 42 19.71 24.62 -32.18
C PHE A 42 20.46 24.50 -33.51
N VAL A 43 19.96 25.16 -34.54
CA VAL A 43 20.60 25.22 -35.85
C VAL A 43 21.10 26.65 -36.06
N GLN A 44 22.41 26.81 -36.27
CA GLN A 44 23.08 28.11 -36.46
C GLN A 44 24.00 28.05 -37.68
N GLY A 45 24.09 29.16 -38.43
CA GLY A 45 24.91 29.28 -39.65
C GLY A 45 24.14 29.05 -40.95
N ASN A 46 24.86 29.04 -42.09
CA ASN A 46 24.28 28.76 -43.40
C ASN A 46 24.18 27.26 -43.63
N VAL A 47 22.96 26.72 -43.58
CA VAL A 47 22.65 25.33 -43.87
C VAL A 47 22.18 25.23 -45.33
N SER A 48 22.93 24.48 -46.15
CA SER A 48 22.60 24.18 -47.55
C SER A 48 22.60 22.67 -47.75
N ASP A 49 21.75 22.14 -48.63
CA ASP A 49 21.66 20.72 -49.02
C ASP A 49 21.65 19.72 -47.86
N SER A 50 20.93 20.03 -46.79
CA SER A 50 20.89 19.21 -45.57
C SER A 50 19.47 18.71 -45.27
N THR A 51 19.37 17.49 -44.75
CA THR A 51 18.15 16.94 -44.18
C THR A 51 18.35 16.79 -42.68
N LEU A 52 17.44 17.35 -41.89
CA LEU A 52 17.41 17.18 -40.44
C LEU A 52 16.20 16.32 -40.06
N THR A 53 16.45 15.21 -39.38
CA THR A 53 15.41 14.32 -38.87
C THR A 53 15.62 14.14 -37.38
N VAL A 54 14.56 14.30 -36.61
CA VAL A 54 14.55 14.06 -35.17
C VAL A 54 13.37 13.16 -34.85
N GLU A 55 13.68 12.03 -34.22
CA GLU A 55 12.72 11.07 -33.74
C GLU A 55 12.88 10.97 -32.22
N SER A 56 11.76 11.08 -31.51
CA SER A 56 11.72 10.95 -30.06
C SER A 56 10.88 9.72 -29.73
N GLY A 57 11.45 8.84 -28.91
CA GLY A 57 10.76 7.67 -28.40
C GLY A 57 9.77 8.00 -27.28
N PRO A 58 8.92 7.03 -26.90
CA PRO A 58 7.93 7.21 -25.86
C PRO A 58 8.57 7.55 -24.50
N ALA A 59 7.91 8.42 -23.75
CA ALA A 59 8.20 8.69 -22.34
C ALA A 59 7.23 7.89 -21.48
N GLU A 60 7.72 6.81 -20.87
CA GLU A 60 6.89 5.94 -20.03
C GLU A 60 7.25 6.14 -18.55
N ALA A 61 6.23 6.41 -17.74
CA ALA A 61 6.34 6.38 -16.28
C ALA A 61 5.23 5.52 -15.70
N THR A 62 5.60 4.66 -14.74
CA THR A 62 4.66 3.87 -13.95
C THR A 62 4.84 4.27 -12.50
N GLY A 63 3.74 4.70 -11.87
CA GLY A 63 3.72 5.05 -10.46
C GLY A 63 3.83 3.81 -9.58
N GLY A 64 4.21 4.02 -8.32
CA GLY A 64 4.23 2.94 -7.34
C GLY A 64 2.82 2.64 -6.82
N ASP A 65 2.53 1.37 -6.57
CA ASP A 65 1.31 0.98 -5.86
C ASP A 65 1.29 1.59 -4.45
N GLY A 66 0.09 1.98 -4.00
CA GLY A 66 -0.13 2.42 -2.63
C GLY A 66 0.04 1.27 -1.63
N GLY A 67 0.39 1.62 -0.39
CA GLY A 67 0.48 0.64 0.70
C GLY A 67 -0.89 0.14 1.15
N ALA A 68 -1.00 -1.14 1.49
CA ALA A 68 -2.20 -1.68 2.11
C ALA A 68 -2.50 -0.97 3.44
N GLY A 69 -3.80 -0.77 3.73
CA GLY A 69 -4.25 -0.28 5.03
C GLY A 69 -4.01 -1.28 6.16
N GLY A 70 -3.96 -0.79 7.40
CA GLY A 70 -3.80 -1.62 8.58
C GLY A 70 -5.08 -2.38 8.94
N ALA A 71 -4.95 -3.57 9.52
CA ALA A 71 -6.09 -4.32 10.04
C ALA A 71 -6.78 -3.56 11.19
N GLY A 72 -8.10 -3.64 11.26
CA GLY A 72 -8.89 -3.13 12.37
C GLY A 72 -8.63 -3.88 13.67
N GLY A 73 -8.83 -3.20 14.80
CA GLY A 73 -8.66 -3.79 16.13
C GLY A 73 -9.81 -4.73 16.49
N ALA A 74 -9.55 -5.73 17.34
CA ALA A 74 -10.60 -6.48 18.01
C ALA A 74 -11.32 -5.57 19.01
N GLY A 75 -12.64 -5.55 18.97
CA GLY A 75 -13.44 -4.66 19.82
C GLY A 75 -13.39 -5.11 21.26
N GLY A 76 -13.39 -4.17 22.20
CA GLY A 76 -13.63 -4.41 23.62
C GLY A 76 -14.90 -3.70 24.07
N ASP A 77 -15.59 -4.28 25.03
CA ASP A 77 -16.76 -3.68 25.69
C ASP A 77 -16.32 -2.53 26.63
N ASP A 78 -17.10 -1.44 26.65
CA ASP A 78 -16.93 -0.25 27.50
C ASP A 78 -17.00 -0.54 29.01
#